data_AF-A0A520R2A3-F1
#
_entry.id   AF-A0A520R2A3-F1
#
_cell.length_a   1.000
_cell.length_b   1.000
_cell.length_c   1.000
_cell.angle_alpha   90.00
_cell.angle_beta   90.00
_cell.angle_gamma   90.00
#
_symmetry.space_group_name_H-M   'P 1'
#
loop_
_entity.id
_entity.type
_entity.pdbx_description
1 polymer ?
#
loop_
_entity_poly.entity_id
_entity_poly.type
_entity_poly.pdbx_seq_one_letter_code
_entity_poly.pdbx_strand_id
1 'polypeptide(L)' 'MTLANRMLDPGIETVFLMADAQYSHISSSLLKQITPLANDIALGKFVPPAVVKALRAKLANA' A
#
# COMPACT_ATOMS: atom_id res chain seq x y z
N MET A 1 8.00 11.69 8.94
CA MET A 1 9.19 10.84 9.21
C MET A 1 10.52 11.57 9.01
N THR A 2 10.60 12.63 8.21
CA THR A 2 11.86 13.35 7.88
C THR A 2 12.71 13.74 9.08
N LEU A 3 12.11 14.30 10.14
CA LEU A 3 12.85 14.75 11.31
C LEU A 3 13.50 13.59 12.08
N ALA A 4 12.82 12.45 12.17
CA ALA A 4 13.37 11.26 12.81
C ALA A 4 14.57 10.71 12.01
N ASN A 5 14.43 10.62 10.68
CA ASN A 5 15.53 10.17 9.81
C ASN A 5 16.74 11.10 9.92
N ARG A 6 16.52 12.42 9.90
CA ARG A 6 17.59 13.42 10.04
C ARG A 6 18.31 13.35 11.40
N MET A 7 17.60 12.99 12.46
CA MET A 7 18.19 12.84 13.80
C MET A 7 19.06 11.58 13.91
N LEU A 8 18.81 10.56 13.09
CA LEU A 8 19.61 9.34 13.05
C LEU A 8 20.84 9.50 12.16
N ASP A 9 20.70 10.14 10.99
CA ASP A 9 21.80 10.40 10.07
C ASP A 9 21.58 11.73 9.30
N PRO A 10 22.35 12.79 9.59
CA PRO A 10 22.24 14.06 8.90
C PRO A 10 22.68 14.04 7.43
N GLY A 11 23.40 13.01 6.99
CA GLY A 11 23.87 12.86 5.60
C GLY A 11 22.82 12.30 4.65
N ILE A 12 21.67 11.84 5.16
CA ILE A 12 20.58 11.25 4.37
C ILE A 12 19.47 12.28 4.15
N GLU A 13 19.13 12.52 2.89
CA GLU A 13 18.00 13.36 2.50
C GLU A 13 16.75 12.53 2.17
N THR A 14 15.58 12.99 2.64
CA THR A 14 14.29 12.39 2.29
C THR A 14 13.56 13.29 1.30
N VAL A 15 13.34 12.79 0.08
CA VAL A 15 12.58 13.48 -0.97
C VAL A 15 11.15 12.96 -1.00
N PHE A 16 10.19 13.87 -1.14
CA PHE A 16 8.77 13.52 -1.26
C PHE A 16 8.31 13.68 -2.71
N LEU A 17 7.65 12.64 -3.20
CA LEU A 17 6.96 12.66 -4.49
C LEU A 17 5.46 12.54 -4.22
N MET A 18 4.67 13.32 -4.94
CA MET A 18 3.22 13.19 -4.88
C MET A 18 2.78 12.00 -5.73
N ALA A 19 1.92 11.16 -5.16
CA ALA A 19 1.23 10.16 -5.94
C ALA A 19 0.28 10.83 -6.93
N ASP A 20 0.04 10.18 -8.07
CA ASP A 20 -1.03 10.57 -8.98
C ASP A 20 -2.37 10.61 -8.23
N ALA A 21 -3.22 11.60 -8.55
CA ALA A 21 -4.52 11.80 -7.90
C ALA A 21 -5.37 10.51 -7.93
N GLN A 22 -5.26 9.72 -9.00
CA GLN A 22 -6.00 8.46 -9.14
C GLN A 22 -5.57 7.38 -8.14
N TYR A 23 -4.41 7.52 -7.49
CA TYR A 23 -3.90 6.58 -6.49
C TYR A 23 -3.90 7.14 -5.07
N SER A 24 -4.25 8.42 -4.88
CA SER A 24 -4.22 9.11 -3.59
C SER A 24 -5.04 8.45 -2.46
N HIS A 25 -6.07 7.68 -2.82
CA HIS A 25 -6.99 7.01 -1.89
C HIS A 25 -6.54 5.59 -1.51
N ILE A 26 -5.45 5.08 -2.09
CA ILE A 26 -5.00 3.70 -1.87
C ILE A 26 -4.14 3.63 -0.61
N SER A 27 -4.50 2.72 0.31
CA SER A 27 -3.64 2.35 1.45
C SER A 27 -3.65 0.85 1.69
N SER A 28 -2.53 0.29 2.16
CA SER A 28 -2.44 -1.13 2.49
C SER A 28 -3.43 -1.55 3.57
N SER A 29 -3.76 -0.66 4.52
CA SER A 29 -4.75 -0.93 5.55
C SER A 29 -6.15 -1.07 4.94
N LEU A 30 -6.56 -0.12 4.10
CA LEU A 30 -7.84 -0.18 3.40
C LEU A 30 -7.94 -1.43 2.52
N LEU A 31 -6.91 -1.72 1.73
CA LEU A 31 -6.90 -2.90 0.86
C LEU A 31 -7.07 -4.21 1.64
N LYS A 32 -6.37 -4.36 2.78
CA LYS A 32 -6.54 -5.53 3.64
C LYS A 32 -7.97 -5.63 4.21
N GLN A 33 -8.58 -4.50 4.60
CA GLN A 33 -9.94 -4.46 5.13
C GLN A 33 -11.00 -4.82 4.08
N ILE A 34 -10.86 -4.33 2.83
CA ILE A 34 -11.86 -4.60 1.78
C ILE A 34 -11.65 -5.94 1.09
N THR A 35 -10.46 -6.55 1.18
CA THR A 35 -10.16 -7.84 0.55
C THR A 35 -11.24 -8.89 0.81
N PRO A 36 -11.67 -9.19 2.06
CA PRO A 36 -12.72 -10.20 2.30
C PRO A 36 -14.09 -9.86 1.68
N LEU A 37 -14.36 -8.60 1.35
CA LEU A 37 -15.65 -8.12 0.84
C LEU A 37 -15.67 -7.97 -0.69
N ALA A 38 -14.53 -7.60 -1.28
CA ALA A 38 -14.38 -7.36 -2.70
C ALA A 38 -14.11 -8.66 -3.46
N ASN A 39 -14.43 -8.71 -4.75
CA ASN A 39 -13.97 -9.77 -5.66
C ASN A 39 -12.60 -9.40 -6.29
N ASP A 40 -11.96 -10.37 -6.95
CA ASP A 40 -10.61 -10.20 -7.48
C ASP A 40 -10.52 -9.15 -8.60
N ILE A 41 -11.60 -8.97 -9.37
CA ILE A 41 -11.69 -7.94 -10.42
C ILE A 41 -11.67 -6.54 -9.79
N ALA A 42 -12.44 -6.33 -8.71
CA ALA A 42 -12.46 -5.07 -7.99
C ALA A 42 -11.11 -4.79 -7.32
N LEU A 43 -10.47 -5.79 -6.71
CA LEU A 43 -9.13 -5.65 -6.12
C LEU A 43 -8.06 -5.35 -7.17
N GLY A 44 -8.17 -5.95 -8.36
CA GLY A 44 -7.25 -5.72 -9.48
C GLY A 44 -7.24 -4.29 -10.03
N LYS A 45 -8.20 -3.45 -9.64
CA LYS A 45 -8.20 -2.00 -9.95
C LYS A 45 -7.18 -1.22 -9.12
N PHE A 46 -6.75 -1.76 -7.99
CA PHE A 46 -5.87 -1.07 -7.03
C PHE A 46 -4.47 -1.66 -6.96
N VAL A 47 -4.31 -2.94 -7.34
CA VAL A 47 -3.02 -3.64 -7.27
C VAL A 47 -2.82 -4.60 -8.46
N PRO A 48 -1.57 -4.94 -8.81
CA PRO A 48 -1.29 -5.92 -9.84
C PRO A 48 -1.87 -7.31 -9.52
N PRO A 49 -2.16 -8.16 -10.52
CA PRO A 49 -2.76 -9.49 -10.32
C PRO A 49 -1.97 -10.40 -9.35
N ALA A 50 -0.63 -10.35 -9.40
CA ALA A 50 0.23 -11.09 -8.48
C ALA A 50 -0.02 -10.73 -7.01
N VAL A 51 -0.36 -9.47 -6.74
CA VAL A 51 -0.64 -8.97 -5.39
C VAL A 51 -2.04 -9.37 -4.92
N VAL A 52 -3.04 -9.45 -5.81
CA VAL A 52 -4.39 -9.95 -5.47
C VAL A 52 -4.29 -11.36 -4.90
N LYS A 53 -3.56 -12.26 -5.58
CA LYS A 53 -3.36 -13.64 -5.11
C LYS A 53 -2.64 -13.69 -3.76
N ALA A 54 -1.61 -12.86 -3.57
CA ALA A 54 -0.86 -12.79 -2.31
C ALA A 54 -1.72 -12.25 -1.15
N LEU A 55 -2.54 -11.22 -1.40
CA LEU A 55 -3.47 -10.67 -0.40
C LEU A 55 -4.48 -11.72 0.05
N ARG A 56 -5.08 -12.45 -0.88
CA ARG A 56 -6.01 -13.56 -0.59
C ARG A 56 -5.36 -14.64 0.27
N ALA A 57 -4.19 -15.13 -0.14
CA ALA A 57 -3.48 -16.17 0.59
C ALA A 57 -3.09 -15.72 2.00
N LYS A 58 -2.66 -14.46 2.17
CA LYS A 58 -2.28 -13.92 3.47
C LYS A 58 -3.46 -13.79 4.43
N LEU A 59 -4.63 -13.37 3.94
CA LEU A 59 -5.81 -13.13 4.78
C LEU A 59 -6.66 -14.39 5.01
N ALA A 60 -6.51 -15.43 4.20
CA ALA A 60 -7.13 -16.73 4.47
C ALA A 60 -6.48 -17.48 5.65
N ASN A 61 -5.23 -17.13 5.98
CA ASN A 61 -4.46 -17.71 7.08
C ASN A 61 -4.47 -16.84 8.34
N ALA A 62 -5.30 -15.80 8.39
CA ALA A 62 -5.38 -14.81 9.45
C ALA A 62 -6.61 -15.01 10.33
#